data_AF-A0A183NGW9-F1
#
_entry.id   AF-A0A183NGW9-F1
#
_cell.length_a   1.000
_cell.length_b   1.000
_cell.length_c   1.000
_cell.angle_alpha   90.00
_cell.angle_beta   90.00
_cell.angle_gamma   90.00
#
_symmetry.space_group_name_H-M   'P 1'
#
loop_
_entity.id
_entity.type
_entity.pdbx_description
1 polymer ?
#
loop_
_entity_poly.entity_id
_entity_poly.type
_entity_poly.pdbx_seq_one_letter_code
_entity_poly.pdbx_strand_id
1 'polypeptide(L)'
;MIAHWMPCKIEANGMKANSELQCLETLNNESGALSNHVLVSNFRGRPLRGVQLSFPDSYSPVVVHHSGIVSDVGTEPIKFGAKLDKIFLWNLSAPPSFSDPIPLSLTWLHLASILHSSS
;
A
#
# COMPACT_ATOMS: atom_id res chain seq x y z
N MET A 1 -10.05 3.49 6.72
CA MET A 1 -8.65 3.55 7.21
C MET A 1 -7.69 3.77 6.04
N ILE A 2 -6.65 4.60 6.22
CA ILE A 2 -5.64 4.87 5.18
C ILE A 2 -4.34 4.15 5.54
N ALA A 3 -3.67 3.55 4.55
CA ALA A 3 -2.34 2.98 4.72
C ALA A 3 -1.30 3.68 3.82
N HIS A 4 -0.05 3.70 4.27
CA HIS A 4 1.09 4.24 3.54
C HIS A 4 2.18 3.18 3.41
N TRP A 5 2.58 2.87 2.18
CA TRP A 5 3.74 2.04 1.88
C TRP A 5 4.97 2.93 1.77
N MET A 6 5.86 2.83 2.75
CA MET A 6 7.03 3.70 2.87
C MET A 6 8.26 3.07 2.18
N PRO A 7 9.15 3.86 1.55
CA PRO A 7 10.38 3.37 0.91
C PRO A 7 11.51 3.13 1.92
N CYS A 8 11.16 2.67 3.12
CA CYS A 8 12.10 2.41 4.21
C CYS A 8 11.51 1.42 5.21
N LYS A 9 12.40 0.69 5.89
CA LYS A 9 12.02 -0.14 7.04
C LYS A 9 11.97 0.71 8.30
N ILE A 10 10.89 0.58 9.07
CA ILE A 10 10.74 1.20 10.40
C ILE A 10 10.84 0.08 11.43
N GLU A 11 11.89 0.12 12.27
CA GLU A 11 12.14 -0.88 13.32
C GLU A 11 11.26 -0.60 14.57
N ALA A 12 9.96 -0.44 14.36
CA ALA A 12 8.98 -0.21 15.41
C ALA A 12 7.62 -0.78 14.98
N ASN A 13 7.03 -1.64 15.81
CA ASN A 13 5.76 -2.30 15.53
C ASN A 13 4.74 -2.02 16.64
N GLY A 14 3.46 -1.92 16.29
CA GLY A 14 2.35 -1.77 17.26
C GLY A 14 2.25 -0.41 17.96
N MET A 15 3.16 0.53 17.69
CA MET A 15 3.09 1.88 18.23
C MET A 15 2.14 2.75 17.42
N LYS A 16 1.38 3.61 18.11
CA LYS A 16 0.61 4.67 17.46
C LYS A 16 1.60 5.69 16.88
N ALA A 17 1.69 5.73 15.56
CA ALA A 17 2.35 6.82 14.86
C ALA A 17 1.34 7.92 14.59
N ASN A 18 1.75 9.19 14.70
CA ASN A 18 0.96 10.25 14.10
C ASN A 18 1.08 10.10 12.57
N SER A 19 0.05 9.51 11.96
CA SER A 19 -0.01 9.27 10.52
C SER A 19 -0.45 10.51 9.73
N GLU A 20 -0.69 11.63 10.41
CA GLU A 20 -0.72 12.94 9.76
C GLU A 20 0.71 13.28 9.33
N LEU A 21 1.18 12.58 8.29
CA LEU A 21 2.32 13.00 7.49
C LEU A 21 2.03 14.47 7.13
N GLN A 22 2.73 15.36 7.82
CA GLN A 22 2.48 16.80 7.97
C GLN A 22 2.48 17.62 6.67
N CYS A 23 2.48 16.98 5.51
CA CYS A 23 2.49 17.62 4.21
C CYS A 23 2.09 16.55 3.21
N LEU A 24 0.78 16.42 2.94
CA LEU A 24 0.25 15.79 1.72
C LEU A 24 -0.12 16.93 0.79
N GLU A 25 0.89 17.60 0.25
CA GLU A 25 0.65 18.58 -0.80
C GLU A 25 0.55 17.84 -2.14
N THR A 26 -0.48 18.17 -2.91
CA THR A 26 -0.61 17.66 -4.28
C THR A 26 0.19 18.59 -5.19
N LEU A 27 1.21 18.07 -5.87
CA LEU A 27 1.83 18.81 -6.95
C LEU A 27 0.96 18.67 -8.19
N ASN A 28 0.21 19.71 -8.53
CA ASN A 28 -0.62 19.75 -9.74
C ASN A 28 0.21 19.76 -11.05
N ASN A 29 1.53 19.95 -10.96
CA ASN A 29 2.41 20.10 -12.12
C ASN A 29 3.30 18.86 -12.39
N GLU A 30 3.26 17.82 -11.54
CA GLU A 30 4.00 16.57 -11.76
C GLU A 30 3.00 15.46 -12.11
N SER A 31 2.97 15.05 -13.38
CA SER A 31 2.27 13.83 -13.80
C SER A 31 3.20 12.62 -13.64
N GLY A 32 2.81 11.68 -12.78
CA GLY A 32 3.51 10.42 -12.59
C GLY A 32 3.02 9.35 -13.56
N ALA A 33 3.81 8.31 -13.79
CA ALA A 33 3.43 7.21 -14.67
C ALA A 33 2.15 6.48 -14.20
N LEU A 34 1.93 6.39 -12.88
CA LEU A 34 0.75 5.74 -12.30
C LEU A 34 -0.48 6.65 -12.15
N SER A 35 -0.27 7.96 -12.03
CA SER A 35 -1.30 8.92 -11.67
C SER A 35 -0.89 10.31 -12.11
N ASN A 36 -1.86 11.06 -12.65
CA ASN A 36 -1.69 12.47 -13.01
C ASN A 36 -1.49 13.39 -11.79
N HIS A 37 -1.69 12.87 -10.58
CA HIS A 37 -1.53 13.58 -9.33
C HIS A 37 -0.44 12.90 -8.50
N VAL A 38 0.72 13.55 -8.41
CA VAL A 38 1.81 13.14 -7.53
C VAL A 38 1.71 13.91 -6.21
N LEU A 39 1.73 13.15 -5.12
CA LEU A 39 1.77 13.66 -3.77
C LEU A 39 3.22 13.88 -3.35
N VAL A 40 3.45 14.95 -2.59
CA VAL A 40 4.75 15.26 -1.98
C VAL A 40 4.63 15.16 -0.49
N SER A 41 5.69 14.63 0.13
CA SER A 41 5.86 14.70 1.57
C SER A 41 7.34 14.69 1.94
N ASN A 42 7.63 14.73 3.23
CA ASN A 42 8.97 14.52 3.77
C ASN A 42 8.92 13.54 4.93
N PHE A 43 9.87 12.61 4.97
CA PHE A 43 10.03 11.69 6.10
C PHE A 43 11.48 11.68 6.57
N ARG A 44 11.69 12.02 7.85
CA ARG A 44 13.04 12.15 8.45
C ARG A 44 13.96 13.08 7.63
N GLY A 45 13.40 14.17 7.12
CA GLY A 45 14.13 15.15 6.28
C GLY A 45 14.44 14.69 4.85
N ARG A 46 13.88 13.55 4.40
CA ARG A 46 14.06 13.04 3.03
C ARG A 46 12.78 13.27 2.21
N PRO A 47 12.90 13.80 0.98
CA PRO A 47 11.74 14.07 0.14
C PRO A 47 11.10 12.78 -0.35
N LEU A 48 9.78 12.73 -0.26
CA LEU A 48 8.96 11.65 -0.76
C LEU A 48 8.12 12.12 -1.94
N ARG A 49 7.89 11.19 -2.87
CA ARG A 49 6.93 11.32 -3.95
C ARG A 49 6.01 10.11 -3.91
N GLY A 50 4.71 10.34 -4.00
CA GLY A 50 3.74 9.27 -3.81
C GLY A 50 2.53 9.37 -4.71
N VAL A 51 1.82 8.25 -4.82
CA VAL A 51 0.57 8.15 -5.59
C VAL A 51 -0.42 7.30 -4.80
N GLN A 52 -1.70 7.56 -5.00
CA GLN A 52 -2.75 6.66 -4.52
C GLN A 52 -2.77 5.42 -5.43
N LEU A 53 -2.66 4.23 -4.85
CA LEU A 53 -2.79 2.97 -5.59
C LEU A 53 -4.26 2.74 -5.96
N SER A 54 -4.48 2.27 -7.19
CA SER A 54 -5.76 1.73 -7.66
C SER A 54 -5.74 0.21 -7.59
N PHE A 55 -6.87 -0.37 -7.17
CA PHE A 55 -7.08 -1.81 -7.16
C PHE A 55 -8.13 -2.18 -8.21
N PRO A 56 -8.06 -3.36 -8.83
CA PRO A 56 -9.14 -3.82 -9.70
C PRO A 56 -10.45 -3.94 -8.91
N ASP A 57 -11.60 -3.65 -9.54
CA ASP A 57 -12.90 -3.50 -8.87
C ASP A 57 -13.35 -4.70 -8.04
N SER A 58 -12.90 -5.92 -8.38
CA SER A 58 -13.20 -7.15 -7.66
C SER A 58 -12.37 -7.34 -6.38
N TYR A 59 -11.37 -6.49 -6.12
CA TYR A 59 -10.47 -6.61 -4.98
C TYR A 59 -10.65 -5.45 -4.00
N SER A 60 -10.63 -5.77 -2.72
CA SER A 60 -10.65 -4.78 -1.63
C SER A 60 -9.44 -4.99 -0.73
N PRO A 61 -8.64 -3.94 -0.47
CA PRO A 61 -7.51 -4.05 0.44
C PRO A 61 -8.00 -4.12 1.89
N VAL A 62 -7.42 -5.03 2.67
CA VAL A 62 -7.79 -5.28 4.06
C VAL A 62 -6.54 -5.48 4.92
N VAL A 63 -6.65 -5.15 6.20
CA VAL A 63 -5.68 -5.52 7.23
C VAL A 63 -6.23 -6.72 7.98
N VAL A 64 -5.36 -7.71 8.19
CA VAL A 64 -5.65 -8.92 8.96
C VAL A 64 -4.64 -9.05 10.10
N HIS A 65 -5.04 -9.73 11.17
CA HIS A 65 -4.21 -9.98 12.34
C HIS A 65 -4.20 -11.46 12.67
N HIS A 66 -3.09 -11.95 13.23
CA HIS A 66 -3.09 -13.26 13.87
C HIS A 66 -4.04 -13.23 15.07
N SER A 67 -4.80 -14.31 15.28
CA SER A 67 -5.74 -14.38 16.39
C SER A 67 -5.10 -14.44 17.77
N GLY A 68 -3.80 -14.77 17.83
CA GLY A 68 -3.04 -15.03 19.06
C GLY A 68 -3.43 -16.34 19.76
N ILE A 69 -4.31 -17.15 19.14
CA ILE A 69 -4.72 -18.45 19.66
C ILE A 69 -3.74 -19.48 19.09
N VAL A 70 -2.77 -19.87 19.90
CA VAL A 70 -1.86 -20.98 19.59
C VAL A 70 -2.61 -22.27 19.89
N SER A 71 -2.89 -23.06 18.84
CA SER A 71 -3.41 -24.42 18.98
C SER A 71 -2.33 -25.43 18.60
N ASP A 72 -2.18 -26.49 19.41
CA ASP A 72 -1.25 -27.60 19.11
C ASP A 72 -1.64 -28.38 17.84
N VAL A 73 -2.82 -28.11 17.27
CA VAL A 73 -3.36 -28.74 16.08
C VAL A 73 -3.83 -27.66 15.10
N GLY A 74 -3.03 -27.37 14.07
CA GLY A 74 -3.44 -26.57 12.90
C GLY A 74 -2.78 -25.20 12.76
N THR A 75 -3.11 -24.53 11.64
CA THR A 75 -2.64 -23.18 11.32
C THR A 75 -3.36 -22.15 12.19
N GLU A 76 -2.60 -21.21 12.77
CA GLU A 76 -3.19 -20.11 13.56
C GLU A 76 -4.28 -19.37 12.78
N PRO A 77 -5.50 -19.20 13.34
CA PRO A 77 -6.56 -18.56 12.62
C PRO A 77 -6.26 -17.06 12.44
N ILE A 78 -6.48 -16.56 11.22
CA ILE A 78 -6.38 -15.15 10.85
C ILE A 78 -7.71 -14.45 11.18
N LYS A 79 -7.64 -13.30 11.85
CA LYS A 79 -8.80 -12.44 12.13
C LYS A 79 -8.80 -11.23 11.21
N PHE A 80 -9.98 -10.87 10.71
CA PHE A 80 -10.18 -9.62 10.00
C PHE A 80 -9.94 -8.43 10.94
N GLY A 81 -9.11 -7.49 10.52
CA GLY A 81 -8.86 -6.25 11.25
C GLY A 81 -9.75 -5.13 10.73
N ALA A 82 -9.46 -4.64 9.52
CA ALA A 82 -10.20 -3.51 8.93
C ALA A 82 -10.07 -3.47 7.40
N LYS A 83 -11.05 -2.86 6.73
CA LYS A 83 -10.92 -2.50 5.31
C LYS A 83 -10.11 -1.21 5.17
N LEU A 84 -9.23 -1.17 4.18
CA LEU A 84 -8.48 0.02 3.80
C LEU A 84 -9.26 0.78 2.72
N ASP A 85 -9.43 2.09 2.90
CA ASP A 85 -10.10 2.95 1.93
C ASP A 85 -9.12 3.37 0.84
N LYS A 86 -7.88 3.64 1.24
CA LYS A 86 -6.81 4.13 0.36
C LYS A 86 -5.47 3.55 0.79
N ILE A 87 -4.64 3.26 -0.19
CA ILE A 87 -3.23 2.91 0.01
C ILE A 87 -2.40 3.89 -0.81
N PHE A 88 -1.44 4.55 -0.16
CA PHE A 88 -0.49 5.42 -0.83
C PHE A 88 0.86 4.72 -0.95
N LEU A 89 1.39 4.67 -2.16
CA LEU A 89 2.75 4.20 -2.43
C LEU A 89 3.70 5.39 -2.45
N TRP A 90 4.79 5.31 -1.70
CA TRP A 90 5.81 6.34 -1.64
C TRP A 90 7.16 5.82 -2.10
N ASN A 91 7.83 6.62 -2.92
CA ASN A 91 9.22 6.46 -3.31
C ASN A 91 10.04 7.65 -2.80
N LEU A 92 11.36 7.45 -2.73
CA LEU A 92 12.30 8.51 -2.40
C LEU A 92 12.58 9.38 -3.63
N SER A 93 12.31 10.69 -3.53
CA SER A 93 12.61 11.72 -4.55
C SER A 93 11.98 11.59 -5.94
N ALA A 94 11.57 10.40 -6.39
CA ALA A 94 11.00 10.14 -7.70
C ALA A 94 9.57 9.57 -7.60
N PRO A 95 8.63 9.96 -8.48
CA PRO A 95 7.28 9.41 -8.48
C PRO A 95 7.26 7.88 -8.70
N PRO A 96 6.35 7.15 -8.03
CA PRO A 96 6.14 5.74 -8.31
C PRO A 96 5.78 5.44 -9.77
N SER A 97 6.21 4.27 -10.24
CA SER A 97 6.14 3.84 -11.64
C SER A 97 5.57 2.42 -11.79
N PHE A 98 5.14 2.04 -13.01
CA PHE A 98 4.59 0.69 -13.25
C PHE A 98 5.62 -0.42 -13.06
N SER A 99 6.90 -0.10 -13.18
CA SER A 99 8.01 -1.01 -12.91
C SER A 99 8.29 -1.21 -11.42
N ASP A 100 7.66 -0.43 -10.54
CA ASP A 100 7.83 -0.62 -9.11
C ASP A 100 7.22 -1.97 -8.67
N PRO A 101 7.81 -2.66 -7.67
CA PRO A 101 7.39 -4.02 -7.31
C PRO A 101 5.90 -4.15 -6.96
N ILE A 102 5.33 -3.17 -6.24
CA ILE A 102 3.94 -3.21 -5.80
C ILE A 102 2.97 -3.07 -6.99
N PRO A 103 3.01 -2.00 -7.82
CA PRO A 103 2.19 -1.92 -9.02
C PRO A 103 2.34 -3.11 -9.96
N LEU A 104 3.57 -3.59 -10.18
CA LEU A 104 3.82 -4.76 -11.01
C LEU A 104 3.13 -6.01 -10.44
N SER A 105 3.19 -6.22 -9.13
CA SER A 105 2.52 -7.34 -8.46
C SER A 105 0.99 -7.28 -8.56
N LEU A 106 0.38 -6.09 -8.64
CA LEU A 106 -1.07 -5.96 -8.81
C LEU A 106 -1.53 -6.43 -10.19
N THR A 107 -0.66 -6.41 -11.20
CA THR A 107 -0.93 -6.98 -12.53
C THR A 107 -1.12 -8.50 -12.47
N TRP A 108 -0.48 -9.17 -11.50
CA TRP A 108 -0.67 -10.60 -11.29
C TRP A 108 -2.11 -10.97 -10.93
N LEU A 109 -2.83 -10.10 -10.20
CA LEU A 109 -4.23 -10.35 -9.86
C LEU A 109 -5.10 -10.47 -11.12
N HIS A 110 -4.86 -9.62 -12.10
CA HIS A 110 -5.54 -9.68 -13.39
C HIS A 110 -5.17 -10.95 -14.16
N LEU A 111 -3.88 -11.26 -14.28
CA LEU A 111 -3.41 -12.46 -14.99
C LEU A 111 -3.95 -13.75 -14.36
N ALA A 112 -3.90 -13.87 -13.04
CA ALA A 112 -4.44 -15.00 -12.30
C ALA A 112 -5.94 -15.18 -12.56
N SER A 113 -6.71 -14.07 -12.59
CA SER A 113 -8.15 -14.15 -12.87
C SER A 113 -8.44 -14.77 -14.24
N ILE A 114 -7.63 -14.46 -15.26
CA ILE A 114 -7.79 -15.03 -16.60
C ILE A 114 -7.38 -16.50 -16.61
N LEU A 115 -6.20 -16.81 -16.06
CA LEU A 115 -5.64 -18.17 -16.05
C LEU A 115 -6.55 -19.18 -15.34
N HIS A 116 -7.24 -18.76 -14.29
CA HIS A 116 -8.10 -19.62 -13.50
C HIS A 116 -9.60 -19.49 -13.85
N SER A 117 -9.99 -18.62 -14.79
CA SER A 117 -11.40 -18.44 -15.18
C SER A 117 -12.00 -19.61 -15.94
N SER A 118 -11.17 -20.45 -16.57
CA SER A 118 -11.59 -21.55 -17.45
C SER A 118 -11.42 -22.93 -16.82
N SER A 119 -11.34 -23.02 -15.49
CA SER A 119 -11.21 -24.29 -14.75
C SER A 119 -12.46 -24.64 -13.96
#